data_AF-N4U6G0-F1
#
_entry.id   AF-N4U6G0-F1
#
_cell.length_a   1.000
_cell.length_b   1.000
_cell.length_c   1.000
_cell.angle_alpha   90.00
_cell.angle_beta   90.00
_cell.angle_gamma   90.00
#
_symmetry.space_group_name_H-M   'P 1'
#
loop_
_entity.id
_entity.type
_entity.pdbx_description
1 polymer ?
#
loop_
_entity_poly.entity_id
_entity_poly.type
_entity_poly.pdbx_seq_one_letter_code
_entity_poly.pdbx_strand_id
1 'polypeptide(L)'
;MGRELNIGLVIGPPGSGKTTFGAAAALAMQVQLGQILCSGPSHASIDIFAHRLDQRARAVAARYNAVMPAGDAERCHHRLVIRIYRPGDEINAVTQLLRDPQDVDWAARRAYWFLVVLRSNAVPPLHVDSKPGLVNLQADIDTRPALLHLRQWATGQISSQQYAATPGAVSNIDDVLCEIMCQADFLCVHPSDAEVSPITHWKRILARGLAVDEAGSMSRADFYGLWGNTLLPCFLVGDPNKNPVVLTTDEKDADGNLYNRFAADGAVSPLKFLMATGIPVFRLEDSTRR
;
A
#
# COMPACT_ATOMS: atom_id res chain seq x y z
N MET A 1 -2.55 -27.07 -19.08
CA MET A 1 -1.73 -25.86 -19.28
C MET A 1 -2.66 -24.65 -19.18
N GLY A 2 -2.79 -24.08 -17.98
CA GLY A 2 -3.57 -22.85 -17.79
C GLY A 2 -2.77 -21.67 -18.30
N ARG A 3 -3.43 -20.74 -18.99
CA ARG A 3 -2.83 -19.47 -19.41
C ARG A 3 -2.31 -18.77 -18.15
N GLU A 4 -1.01 -18.45 -18.09
CA GLU A 4 -0.46 -17.54 -17.09
C GLU A 4 -1.12 -16.18 -17.33
N LEU A 5 -2.25 -15.93 -16.68
CA LEU A 5 -3.01 -14.70 -16.83
C LEU A 5 -2.25 -13.59 -16.10
N ASN A 6 -1.42 -12.87 -16.86
CA ASN A 6 -0.73 -11.67 -16.39
C ASN A 6 -1.69 -10.52 -16.05
N ILE A 7 -2.96 -10.59 -16.45
CA ILE A 7 -3.96 -9.55 -16.17
C ILE A 7 -5.26 -10.22 -15.71
N GLY A 8 -5.71 -9.89 -14.50
CA GLY A 8 -7.02 -10.26 -13.97
C GLY A 8 -7.92 -9.04 -13.78
N LEU A 9 -9.19 -9.15 -14.17
CA LEU A 9 -10.17 -8.07 -14.08
C LEU A 9 -11.37 -8.53 -13.23
N VAL A 10 -11.75 -7.72 -12.25
CA VAL A 10 -12.98 -7.91 -11.47
C VAL A 10 -13.85 -6.69 -11.58
N ILE A 11 -15.11 -6.90 -11.98
CA ILE A 11 -16.10 -5.84 -12.08
C ILE A 11 -17.27 -6.07 -11.16
N GLY A 12 -17.91 -5.00 -10.71
CA GLY A 12 -19.17 -5.08 -10.00
C GLY A 12 -19.79 -3.70 -9.74
N PRO A 13 -21.11 -3.62 -9.55
CA PRO A 13 -21.79 -2.37 -9.21
C PRO A 13 -21.40 -1.88 -7.80
N PRO A 14 -21.75 -0.66 -7.39
CA PRO A 14 -21.54 -0.18 -6.03
C PRO A 14 -22.17 -1.14 -5.00
N GLY A 15 -21.46 -1.40 -3.90
CA GLY A 15 -21.97 -2.28 -2.83
C GLY A 15 -21.83 -3.80 -3.07
N SER A 16 -21.27 -4.25 -4.19
CA SER A 16 -21.06 -5.69 -4.49
C SER A 16 -19.88 -6.37 -3.77
N GLY A 17 -19.25 -5.68 -2.80
CA GLY A 17 -18.10 -6.24 -2.09
C GLY A 17 -16.79 -6.26 -2.89
N LYS A 18 -16.70 -5.54 -4.03
CA LYS A 18 -15.50 -5.42 -4.88
C LYS A 18 -14.18 -5.34 -4.12
N THR A 19 -14.00 -4.32 -3.28
CA THR A 19 -12.74 -4.13 -2.55
C THR A 19 -12.40 -5.32 -1.64
N THR A 20 -13.41 -5.99 -1.09
CA THR A 20 -13.21 -7.20 -0.28
C THR A 20 -12.73 -8.36 -1.13
N PHE A 21 -13.32 -8.55 -2.32
CA PHE A 21 -12.86 -9.56 -3.27
C PHE A 21 -11.46 -9.22 -3.80
N GLY A 22 -11.20 -7.95 -4.12
CA GLY A 22 -9.90 -7.45 -4.53
C GLY A 22 -8.81 -7.67 -3.49
N ALA A 23 -9.12 -7.49 -2.21
CA ALA A 23 -8.19 -7.79 -1.13
C ALA A 23 -7.87 -9.29 -1.05
N ALA A 24 -8.89 -10.16 -1.21
CA ALA A 24 -8.67 -11.61 -1.26
C ALA A 24 -7.84 -12.03 -2.48
N ALA A 25 -8.10 -11.43 -3.65
CA ALA A 25 -7.33 -11.68 -4.86
C ALA A 25 -5.88 -11.21 -4.74
N ALA A 26 -5.64 -10.02 -4.15
CA ALA A 26 -4.30 -9.53 -3.85
C ALA A 26 -3.56 -10.44 -2.86
N LEU A 27 -4.25 -10.99 -1.86
CA LEU A 27 -3.68 -11.99 -0.95
C LEU A 27 -3.27 -13.27 -1.66
N ALA A 28 -4.13 -13.82 -2.52
CA ALA A 28 -3.79 -14.98 -3.33
C ALA A 28 -2.61 -14.70 -4.26
N MET A 29 -2.59 -13.52 -4.87
CA MET A 29 -1.49 -13.06 -5.73
C MET A 29 -0.17 -12.96 -4.97
N GLN A 30 -0.19 -12.43 -3.75
CA GLN A 30 1.00 -12.30 -2.91
C GLN A 30 1.58 -13.66 -2.50
N VAL A 31 0.73 -14.63 -2.18
CA VAL A 31 1.15 -16.00 -1.87
C VAL A 31 1.86 -16.64 -3.06
N GLN A 32 1.40 -16.36 -4.28
CA GLN A 32 1.96 -16.93 -5.50
C GLN A 32 3.21 -16.20 -6.00
N LEU A 33 3.24 -14.87 -5.93
CA LEU A 33 4.24 -14.03 -6.62
C LEU A 33 5.24 -13.36 -5.68
N GLY A 34 4.94 -13.20 -4.39
CA GLY A 34 5.74 -12.40 -3.46
C GLY A 34 5.20 -10.97 -3.33
N GLN A 35 6.07 -9.96 -3.21
CA GLN A 35 5.65 -8.60 -2.87
C GLN A 35 4.74 -7.95 -3.93
N ILE A 36 3.64 -7.35 -3.50
CA ILE A 36 2.63 -6.76 -4.38
C ILE A 36 2.57 -5.24 -4.18
N LEU A 37 2.65 -4.50 -5.28
CA LEU A 37 2.34 -3.07 -5.29
C LEU A 37 0.82 -2.90 -5.31
N CYS A 38 0.28 -2.06 -4.45
CA CYS A 38 -1.15 -1.79 -4.35
C CYS A 38 -1.44 -0.31 -4.61
N SER A 39 -2.54 -0.01 -5.30
CA SER A 39 -2.92 1.37 -5.58
C SER A 39 -4.42 1.55 -5.81
N GLY A 40 -4.82 2.80 -6.05
CA GLY A 40 -6.19 3.24 -6.28
C GLY A 40 -6.20 4.71 -6.76
N PRO A 41 -7.35 5.23 -7.22
CA PRO A 41 -7.47 6.56 -7.82
C PRO A 41 -7.32 7.72 -6.83
N SER A 42 -7.44 7.46 -5.53
CA SER A 42 -7.38 8.50 -4.49
C SER A 42 -6.81 7.97 -3.18
N HIS A 43 -6.25 8.85 -2.34
CA HIS A 43 -5.77 8.47 -1.01
C HIS A 43 -6.83 7.71 -0.20
N ALA A 44 -8.09 8.19 -0.19
CA ALA A 44 -9.18 7.54 0.54
C ALA A 44 -9.46 6.11 0.05
N SER A 45 -9.44 5.88 -1.28
CA SER A 45 -9.63 4.53 -1.83
C SER A 45 -8.49 3.59 -1.43
N ILE A 46 -7.26 4.08 -1.42
CA ILE A 46 -6.07 3.30 -1.06
C ILE A 46 -6.08 2.97 0.43
N ASP A 47 -6.51 3.91 1.28
CA ASP A 47 -6.61 3.70 2.73
C ASP A 47 -7.65 2.61 3.05
N ILE A 48 -8.82 2.66 2.40
CA ILE A 48 -9.86 1.61 2.52
C ILE A 48 -9.33 0.26 2.04
N PHE A 49 -8.61 0.23 0.91
CA PHE A 49 -8.07 -0.99 0.35
C PHE A 49 -7.00 -1.61 1.25
N ALA A 50 -6.04 -0.79 1.72
CA ALA A 50 -4.99 -1.21 2.65
C ALA A 50 -5.57 -1.76 3.97
N HIS A 51 -6.57 -1.07 4.53
CA HIS A 51 -7.25 -1.52 5.74
C HIS A 51 -7.95 -2.87 5.53
N ARG A 52 -8.72 -3.02 4.45
CA ARG A 52 -9.39 -4.30 4.14
C ARG A 52 -8.40 -5.43 3.88
N LEU A 53 -7.28 -5.12 3.25
CA LEU A 53 -6.20 -6.07 2.98
C LEU A 53 -5.55 -6.56 4.27
N ASP A 54 -5.17 -5.65 5.18
CA ASP A 54 -4.61 -5.99 6.49
C ASP A 54 -5.60 -6.83 7.33
N GLN A 55 -6.86 -6.38 7.42
CA GLN A 55 -7.90 -7.10 8.16
C GLN A 55 -8.10 -8.53 7.62
N ARG A 56 -8.15 -8.70 6.30
CA ARG A 56 -8.30 -10.01 5.66
C ARG A 56 -7.06 -10.88 5.85
N ALA A 57 -5.87 -10.32 5.69
CA ALA A 57 -4.62 -11.04 5.89
C ALA A 57 -4.53 -11.60 7.32
N ARG A 58 -4.86 -10.78 8.32
CA ARG A 58 -4.90 -11.18 9.73
C ARG A 58 -5.95 -12.24 9.98
N ALA A 59 -7.15 -12.10 9.42
CA ALA A 59 -8.21 -13.09 9.57
C ALA A 59 -7.83 -14.46 8.97
N VAL A 60 -7.14 -14.46 7.82
CA VAL A 60 -6.62 -15.68 7.20
C VAL A 60 -5.54 -16.31 8.08
N ALA A 61 -4.57 -15.53 8.54
CA ALA A 61 -3.52 -16.03 9.43
C ALA A 61 -4.08 -16.57 10.75
N ALA A 62 -5.00 -15.87 11.39
CA ALA A 62 -5.65 -16.30 12.63
C ALA A 62 -6.42 -17.62 12.45
N ARG A 63 -7.17 -17.75 11.34
CA ARG A 63 -7.89 -18.99 11.03
C ARG A 63 -6.94 -20.16 10.76
N TYR A 64 -5.86 -19.92 10.03
CA TYR A 64 -4.83 -20.92 9.77
C TYR A 64 -4.13 -21.35 11.06
N ASN A 65 -3.78 -20.39 11.91
CA ASN A 65 -3.06 -20.63 13.16
C ASN A 65 -3.92 -21.21 14.28
N ALA A 66 -5.26 -21.22 14.15
CA ALA A 66 -6.15 -21.81 15.15
C ALA A 66 -5.95 -23.32 15.33
N VAL A 67 -5.43 -24.01 14.31
CA VAL A 67 -5.14 -25.45 14.34
C VAL A 67 -3.65 -25.76 14.50
N MET A 68 -2.80 -24.74 14.58
CA MET A 68 -1.35 -24.88 14.68
C MET A 68 -0.87 -24.49 16.08
N PRO A 69 -0.02 -25.29 16.74
CA PRO A 69 0.59 -24.93 18.02
C PRO A 69 1.41 -23.64 17.93
N ALA A 70 1.63 -22.96 19.06
CA ALA A 70 2.55 -21.82 19.12
C ALA A 70 3.99 -22.28 18.88
N GLY A 71 4.75 -21.54 18.06
CA GLY A 71 6.14 -21.87 17.72
C GLY A 71 6.32 -22.89 16.60
N ASP A 72 5.23 -23.40 16.01
CA ASP A 72 5.30 -24.27 14.83
C ASP A 72 5.87 -23.49 13.63
N ALA A 73 6.82 -24.10 12.91
CA ALA A 73 7.49 -23.49 11.77
C ALA A 73 6.54 -23.23 10.59
N GLU A 74 5.42 -23.96 10.53
CA GLU A 74 4.40 -23.81 9.49
C GLU A 74 3.34 -22.76 9.83
N ARG A 75 3.41 -22.11 11.00
CA ARG A 75 2.47 -21.02 11.35
C ARG A 75 2.47 -19.93 10.29
N CYS A 76 1.28 -19.43 10.00
CA CYS A 76 1.11 -18.32 9.09
C CYS A 76 1.46 -17.00 9.78
N HIS A 77 2.53 -16.35 9.34
CA HIS A 77 2.85 -15.00 9.77
C HIS A 77 1.89 -13.97 9.16
N HIS A 78 1.59 -12.93 9.94
CA HIS A 78 0.88 -11.75 9.46
C HIS A 78 1.60 -11.13 8.27
N ARG A 79 0.85 -10.87 7.19
CA ARG A 79 1.36 -10.11 6.05
C ARG A 79 1.51 -8.65 6.42
N LEU A 80 2.65 -8.06 6.04
CA LEU A 80 2.93 -6.66 6.31
C LEU A 80 2.34 -5.78 5.19
N VAL A 81 1.25 -5.10 5.51
CA VAL A 81 0.64 -4.08 4.65
C VAL A 81 1.14 -2.71 5.07
N ILE A 82 1.77 -1.99 4.14
CA ILE A 82 2.28 -0.63 4.37
C ILE A 82 1.59 0.35 3.41
N ARG A 83 0.87 1.31 3.98
CA ARG A 83 0.41 2.53 3.33
C ARG A 83 1.49 3.59 3.45
N ILE A 84 2.00 4.04 2.31
CA ILE A 84 3.09 5.02 2.22
C ILE A 84 2.63 6.34 1.60
N TYR A 85 3.01 7.45 2.23
CA TYR A 85 2.88 8.81 1.69
C TYR A 85 4.27 9.33 1.29
N ARG A 86 4.34 10.58 0.82
CA ARG A 86 5.62 11.17 0.41
C ARG A 86 6.61 11.17 1.59
N PRO A 87 7.93 11.00 1.33
CA PRO A 87 8.93 10.92 2.40
C PRO A 87 8.84 12.06 3.43
N GLY A 88 8.67 13.30 2.98
CA GLY A 88 8.54 14.45 3.88
C GLY A 88 7.33 14.38 4.82
N ASP A 89 6.18 13.90 4.32
CA ASP A 89 4.96 13.75 5.13
C ASP A 89 5.14 12.65 6.18
N GLU A 90 5.90 11.61 5.87
CA GLU A 90 6.16 10.48 6.75
C GLU A 90 7.11 10.83 7.89
N ILE A 91 8.19 11.58 7.62
CA ILE A 91 9.09 12.09 8.67
C ILE A 91 8.32 13.00 9.62
N ASN A 92 7.48 13.88 9.07
CA ASN A 92 6.63 14.78 9.86
C ASN A 92 5.65 13.98 10.72
N ALA A 93 5.01 12.96 10.16
CA ALA A 93 4.10 12.08 10.89
C ALA A 93 4.82 11.34 12.03
N VAL A 94 5.98 10.73 11.78
CA VAL A 94 6.79 10.08 12.83
C VAL A 94 7.14 11.07 13.94
N THR A 95 7.59 12.26 13.58
CA THR A 95 7.98 13.29 14.55
C THR A 95 6.80 13.77 15.39
N GLN A 96 5.63 13.90 14.79
CA GLN A 96 4.39 14.24 15.49
C GLN A 96 3.94 13.11 16.42
N LEU A 97 3.93 11.87 15.95
CA LEU A 97 3.50 10.70 16.73
C LEU A 97 4.42 10.40 17.91
N LEU A 98 5.71 10.64 17.76
CA LEU A 98 6.67 10.53 18.87
C LEU A 98 6.51 11.63 19.92
N ARG A 99 5.88 12.76 19.57
CA ARG A 99 5.56 13.85 20.50
C ARG A 99 4.22 13.65 21.18
N ASP A 100 3.21 13.22 20.41
CA ASP A 100 1.86 12.97 20.90
C ASP A 100 1.30 11.67 20.30
N PRO A 101 1.37 10.56 21.06
CA PRO A 101 0.90 9.26 20.60
C PRO A 101 -0.60 9.00 20.83
N GLN A 102 -1.43 10.01 21.13
CA GLN A 102 -2.86 9.78 21.39
C GLN A 102 -3.73 9.67 20.11
N ASP A 103 -3.20 10.01 18.93
CA ASP A 103 -3.98 10.09 17.68
C ASP A 103 -3.77 8.88 16.75
N VAL A 104 -3.87 7.67 17.31
CA VAL A 104 -3.33 6.44 16.69
C VAL A 104 -4.39 5.45 16.21
N ASP A 105 -5.04 5.76 15.09
CA ASP A 105 -5.74 4.74 14.28
C ASP A 105 -5.02 4.56 12.93
N TRP A 106 -3.93 3.77 12.93
CA TRP A 106 -3.03 3.69 11.76
C TRP A 106 -2.28 2.37 11.53
N ALA A 107 -2.83 1.19 11.90
CA ALA A 107 -2.15 -0.13 11.79
C ALA A 107 -1.46 -0.46 10.44
N ALA A 108 -1.89 0.17 9.34
CA ALA A 108 -1.28 0.02 8.02
C ALA A 108 -0.26 1.12 7.64
N ARG A 109 -0.16 2.25 8.34
CA ARG A 109 0.75 3.35 7.96
C ARG A 109 2.20 2.98 8.26
N ARG A 110 3.14 3.47 7.45
CA ARG A 110 4.58 3.21 7.66
C ARG A 110 5.10 3.76 8.99
N ALA A 111 4.65 4.96 9.38
CA ALA A 111 4.92 5.51 10.70
C ALA A 111 4.47 4.59 11.86
N TYR A 112 3.51 3.68 11.61
CA TYR A 112 3.14 2.64 12.61
C TYR A 112 4.26 1.73 12.94
N TRP A 113 4.73 1.11 11.88
CA TRP A 113 5.74 0.08 11.96
C TRP A 113 7.05 0.66 12.43
N PHE A 114 7.28 1.96 12.21
CA PHE A 114 8.41 2.69 12.78
C PHE A 114 8.37 2.69 14.32
N LEU A 115 7.24 3.08 14.92
CA LEU A 115 7.09 3.07 16.38
C LEU A 115 7.18 1.66 16.95
N VAL A 116 6.61 0.68 16.26
CA VAL A 116 6.66 -0.73 16.69
C VAL A 116 8.09 -1.26 16.68
N VAL A 117 8.82 -1.04 15.59
CA VAL A 117 10.20 -1.51 15.43
C VAL A 117 11.12 -0.86 16.47
N LEU A 118 10.91 0.41 16.82
CA LEU A 118 11.66 1.11 17.87
C LEU A 118 11.19 0.80 19.30
N ARG A 119 10.21 -0.10 19.48
CA ARG A 119 9.64 -0.46 20.79
C ARG A 119 9.07 0.74 21.55
N SER A 120 8.45 1.68 20.84
CA SER A 120 7.84 2.84 21.47
C SER A 120 6.72 2.42 22.42
N ASN A 121 6.63 3.06 23.58
CA ASN A 121 5.57 2.82 24.56
C ASN A 121 4.17 3.24 24.06
N ALA A 122 4.12 3.97 22.94
CA ALA A 122 2.92 4.44 22.27
C ALA A 122 2.10 3.33 21.59
N VAL A 123 2.74 2.20 21.26
CA VAL A 123 2.15 1.14 20.44
C VAL A 123 2.34 -0.23 21.09
N PRO A 124 1.44 -1.20 20.80
CA PRO A 124 1.68 -2.58 21.19
C PRO A 124 2.98 -3.13 20.61
N PRO A 125 3.66 -4.05 21.32
CA PRO A 125 4.84 -4.72 20.80
C PRO A 125 4.51 -5.60 19.59
N LEU A 126 5.54 -6.06 18.87
CA LEU A 126 5.37 -7.03 17.79
C LEU A 126 4.63 -8.28 18.31
N HIS A 127 3.61 -8.69 17.57
CA HIS A 127 2.90 -9.95 17.81
C HIS A 127 3.82 -11.15 17.56
N VAL A 128 3.54 -12.29 18.20
CA VAL A 128 4.31 -13.55 18.00
C VAL A 128 4.30 -14.01 16.54
N ASP A 129 3.17 -13.81 15.85
CA ASP A 129 3.01 -14.14 14.43
C ASP A 129 3.40 -12.96 13.51
N SER A 130 4.10 -11.94 14.00
CA SER A 130 4.64 -10.88 13.15
C SER A 130 5.61 -11.43 12.10
N LYS A 131 5.74 -10.71 10.98
CA LYS A 131 6.65 -11.09 9.90
C LYS A 131 8.10 -11.20 10.42
N PRO A 132 8.81 -12.31 10.15
CA PRO A 132 10.18 -12.51 10.61
C PRO A 132 11.15 -11.39 10.21
N GLY A 133 10.96 -10.82 9.00
CA GLY A 133 11.76 -9.68 8.53
C GLY A 133 11.67 -8.45 9.44
N LEU A 134 10.51 -8.18 10.05
CA LEU A 134 10.37 -7.09 11.03
C LEU A 134 11.01 -7.43 12.38
N VAL A 135 10.91 -8.69 12.81
CA VAL A 135 11.54 -9.16 14.05
C VAL A 135 13.06 -9.04 13.95
N ASN A 136 13.62 -9.49 12.82
CA ASN A 136 15.05 -9.38 12.54
C ASN A 136 15.50 -7.93 12.44
N LEU A 137 14.71 -7.07 11.78
CA LEU A 137 15.00 -5.64 11.68
C LEU A 137 15.02 -4.96 13.07
N GLN A 138 14.05 -5.28 13.93
CA GLN A 138 14.02 -4.76 15.30
C GLN A 138 15.25 -5.22 16.10
N ALA A 139 15.62 -6.50 16.02
CA ALA A 139 16.80 -7.01 16.70
C ALA A 139 18.09 -6.36 16.19
N ASP A 140 18.21 -6.15 14.88
CA ASP A 140 19.36 -5.51 14.28
C ASP A 140 19.49 -4.03 14.70
N ILE A 141 18.38 -3.27 14.64
CA ILE A 141 18.30 -1.88 15.14
C ILE A 141 18.72 -1.78 16.60
N ASP A 142 18.41 -2.78 17.42
CA ASP A 142 18.78 -2.81 18.84
C ASP A 142 20.31 -2.84 19.05
N THR A 143 21.08 -3.32 18.07
CA THR A 143 22.54 -3.41 18.13
C THR A 143 23.26 -2.21 17.50
N ARG A 144 22.58 -1.39 16.69
CA ARG A 144 23.19 -0.28 15.94
C ARG A 144 23.47 0.93 16.85
N PRO A 145 24.74 1.33 17.08
CA PRO A 145 25.06 2.47 17.93
C PRO A 145 24.52 3.80 17.37
N ALA A 146 24.50 3.95 16.05
CA ALA A 146 23.98 5.15 15.37
C ALA A 146 22.50 5.43 15.69
N LEU A 147 21.71 4.38 15.98
CA LEU A 147 20.28 4.48 16.27
C LEU A 147 19.98 4.53 17.77
N LEU A 148 21.00 4.58 18.63
CA LEU A 148 20.82 4.60 20.09
C LEU A 148 19.90 5.76 20.53
N HIS A 149 20.23 6.99 20.13
CA HIS A 149 19.44 8.15 20.53
C HIS A 149 18.01 8.12 19.96
N LEU A 150 17.82 7.54 18.76
CA LEU A 150 16.49 7.39 18.16
C LEU A 150 15.63 6.43 18.99
N ARG A 151 16.18 5.30 19.42
CA ARG A 151 15.50 4.36 20.33
C ARG A 151 15.21 4.98 21.69
N GLN A 152 16.16 5.72 22.25
CA GLN A 152 15.97 6.44 23.51
C GLN A 152 14.83 7.47 23.40
N TRP A 153 14.72 8.17 22.28
CA TRP A 153 13.62 9.10 22.06
C TRP A 153 12.29 8.36 21.91
N ALA A 154 12.24 7.30 21.11
CA ALA A 154 11.03 6.50 20.90
C ALA A 154 10.48 5.84 22.17
N THR A 155 11.37 5.47 23.10
CA THR A 155 11.03 4.88 24.41
C THR A 155 10.82 5.92 25.52
N GLY A 156 10.96 7.21 25.21
CA GLY A 156 10.75 8.33 26.15
C GLY A 156 11.90 8.59 27.13
N GLN A 157 13.09 8.01 26.90
CA GLN A 157 14.27 8.23 27.75
C GLN A 157 14.94 9.58 27.50
N ILE A 158 14.82 10.13 26.29
CA ILE A 158 15.28 11.49 25.96
C ILE A 158 14.16 12.30 25.31
N SER A 159 14.24 13.61 25.41
CA SER A 159 13.29 14.55 24.80
C SER A 159 13.53 14.72 23.29
N SER A 160 12.50 15.19 22.58
CA SER A 160 12.60 15.53 21.14
C SER A 160 13.69 16.58 20.86
N GLN A 161 13.92 17.52 21.77
CA GLN A 161 14.98 18.54 21.63
C GLN A 161 16.38 17.93 21.75
N GLN A 162 16.57 17.00 22.70
CA GLN A 162 17.82 16.28 22.84
C GLN A 162 18.10 15.42 21.60
N TYR A 163 17.09 14.74 21.06
CA TYR A 163 17.25 13.96 19.83
C TYR A 163 17.59 14.84 18.62
N ALA A 164 16.92 15.99 18.45
CA ALA A 164 17.16 16.91 17.35
C ALA A 164 18.60 17.49 17.35
N ALA A 165 19.26 17.53 18.51
CA ALA A 165 20.66 17.95 18.63
C ALA A 165 21.67 16.85 18.26
N THR A 166 21.23 15.62 17.98
CA THR A 166 22.12 14.51 17.65
C THR A 166 22.53 14.53 16.18
N PRO A 167 23.78 14.16 15.85
CA PRO A 167 24.21 14.03 14.45
C PRO A 167 23.37 12.96 13.72
N GLY A 168 22.89 13.28 12.52
CA GLY A 168 22.14 12.33 11.69
C GLY A 168 20.69 12.06 12.13
N ALA A 169 20.10 12.92 12.96
CA ALA A 169 18.74 12.71 13.49
C ALA A 169 17.68 12.42 12.40
N VAL A 170 17.73 13.13 11.27
CA VAL A 170 16.78 12.92 10.15
C VAL A 170 17.15 11.69 9.32
N SER A 171 18.43 11.52 8.97
CA SER A 171 18.88 10.37 8.16
C SER A 171 18.58 9.04 8.84
N ASN A 172 18.76 8.97 10.17
CA ASN A 172 18.44 7.77 10.94
C ASN A 172 16.94 7.40 10.88
N ILE A 173 16.04 8.40 10.82
CA ILE A 173 14.60 8.16 10.65
C ILE A 173 14.33 7.62 9.24
N ASP A 174 14.89 8.29 8.23
CA ASP A 174 14.70 7.91 6.82
C ASP A 174 15.21 6.50 6.52
N ASP A 175 16.39 6.15 7.03
CA ASP A 175 16.99 4.82 6.84
C ASP A 175 16.07 3.73 7.40
N VAL A 176 15.61 3.89 8.65
CA VAL A 176 14.70 2.92 9.29
C VAL A 176 13.35 2.84 8.54
N LEU A 177 12.80 3.98 8.11
CA LEU A 177 11.56 4.00 7.31
C LEU A 177 11.73 3.27 5.97
N CYS A 178 12.90 3.39 5.34
CA CYS A 178 13.23 2.68 4.11
C CYS A 178 13.34 1.17 4.36
N GLU A 179 14.04 0.75 5.43
CA GLU A 179 14.20 -0.66 5.79
C GLU A 179 12.85 -1.34 6.10
N ILE A 180 11.96 -0.64 6.80
CA ILE A 180 10.58 -1.09 7.06
C ILE A 180 9.81 -1.26 5.76
N MET A 181 9.89 -0.28 4.84
CA MET A 181 9.25 -0.35 3.53
C MET A 181 9.72 -1.59 2.75
N CYS A 182 11.01 -1.93 2.81
CA CYS A 182 11.56 -3.12 2.16
C CYS A 182 11.00 -4.44 2.71
N GLN A 183 10.46 -4.45 3.93
CA GLN A 183 9.82 -5.65 4.51
C GLN A 183 8.37 -5.84 4.03
N ALA A 184 7.76 -4.88 3.34
CA ALA A 184 6.35 -4.92 2.94
C ALA A 184 6.03 -6.16 2.09
N ASP A 185 4.96 -6.88 2.45
CA ASP A 185 4.32 -7.83 1.53
C ASP A 185 3.42 -7.08 0.54
N PHE A 186 2.79 -6.01 1.02
CA PHE A 186 1.97 -5.11 0.23
C PHE A 186 2.38 -3.66 0.46
N LEU A 187 2.77 -2.98 -0.61
CA LEU A 187 3.06 -1.54 -0.56
C LEU A 187 1.93 -0.77 -1.24
N CYS A 188 1.11 -0.07 -0.45
CA CYS A 188 -0.04 0.70 -0.91
C CYS A 188 0.36 2.16 -1.16
N VAL A 189 0.38 2.58 -2.42
CA VAL A 189 0.88 3.89 -2.85
C VAL A 189 -0.10 4.63 -3.75
N HIS A 190 -0.07 5.96 -3.68
CA HIS A 190 -0.79 6.80 -4.63
C HIS A 190 -0.04 6.82 -5.97
N PRO A 191 -0.73 6.80 -7.13
CA PRO A 191 -0.06 6.77 -8.44
C PRO A 191 0.93 7.92 -8.64
N SER A 192 0.62 9.13 -8.16
CA SER A 192 1.52 10.30 -8.25
C SER A 192 2.85 10.12 -7.52
N ASP A 193 2.89 9.25 -6.51
CA ASP A 193 4.06 9.05 -5.65
C ASP A 193 4.86 7.80 -6.08
N ALA A 194 4.32 6.97 -6.98
CA ALA A 194 4.92 5.70 -7.39
C ALA A 194 6.25 5.84 -8.13
N GLU A 195 6.50 7.01 -8.71
CA GLU A 195 7.73 7.37 -9.42
C GLU A 195 8.68 8.26 -8.59
N VAL A 196 8.41 8.44 -7.29
CA VAL A 196 9.26 9.17 -6.36
C VAL A 196 10.12 8.21 -5.54
N SER A 197 11.42 8.49 -5.43
CA SER A 197 12.32 7.70 -4.56
C SER A 197 11.91 7.83 -3.08
N PRO A 198 11.95 6.74 -2.27
CA PRO A 198 12.47 5.40 -2.58
C PRO A 198 11.44 4.43 -3.17
N ILE A 199 10.19 4.86 -3.40
CA ILE A 199 9.09 4.01 -3.88
C ILE A 199 9.41 3.45 -5.27
N THR A 200 9.96 4.25 -6.17
CA THR A 200 10.36 3.80 -7.52
C THR A 200 11.34 2.64 -7.47
N HIS A 201 12.27 2.66 -6.51
CA HIS A 201 13.25 1.60 -6.33
C HIS A 201 12.56 0.31 -5.86
N TRP A 202 11.69 0.41 -4.85
CA TRP A 202 10.90 -0.73 -4.38
C TRP A 202 10.04 -1.34 -5.51
N LYS A 203 9.33 -0.49 -6.25
CA LYS A 203 8.52 -0.88 -7.41
C LYS A 203 9.35 -1.64 -8.46
N ARG A 204 10.57 -1.18 -8.75
CA ARG A 204 11.41 -1.78 -9.80
C ARG A 204 12.09 -3.08 -9.35
N ILE A 205 12.53 -3.16 -8.10
CA ILE A 205 13.39 -4.25 -7.62
C ILE A 205 12.62 -5.32 -6.85
N LEU A 206 11.64 -4.91 -6.04
CA LEU A 206 10.96 -5.79 -5.09
C LEU A 206 9.56 -6.20 -5.54
N ALA A 207 8.80 -5.32 -6.21
CA ALA A 207 7.46 -5.68 -6.66
C ALA A 207 7.48 -6.86 -7.65
N ARG A 208 6.51 -7.77 -7.49
CA ARG A 208 6.28 -8.96 -8.32
C ARG A 208 4.87 -9.02 -8.89
N GLY A 209 3.98 -8.13 -8.43
CA GLY A 209 2.64 -7.96 -8.95
C GLY A 209 2.07 -6.58 -8.62
N LEU A 210 0.95 -6.24 -9.26
CA LEU A 210 0.22 -4.98 -9.06
C LEU A 210 -1.26 -5.26 -8.80
N ALA A 211 -1.82 -4.73 -7.72
CA ALA A 211 -3.26 -4.75 -7.46
C ALA A 211 -3.81 -3.33 -7.42
N VAL A 212 -4.86 -3.05 -8.20
CA VAL A 212 -5.49 -1.73 -8.27
C VAL A 212 -6.97 -1.84 -7.89
N ASP A 213 -7.36 -1.18 -6.80
CA ASP A 213 -8.77 -1.02 -6.43
C ASP A 213 -9.37 0.24 -7.04
N GLU A 214 -10.70 0.25 -7.19
CA GLU A 214 -11.47 1.33 -7.84
C GLU A 214 -10.89 1.75 -9.22
N ALA A 215 -10.36 0.78 -9.97
CA ALA A 215 -9.71 0.98 -11.28
C ALA A 215 -10.62 1.59 -12.35
N GLY A 216 -11.94 1.54 -12.17
CA GLY A 216 -12.91 2.23 -13.03
C GLY A 216 -12.89 3.76 -12.89
N SER A 217 -12.41 4.28 -11.76
CA SER A 217 -12.27 5.72 -11.50
C SER A 217 -10.83 6.21 -11.65
N MET A 218 -9.87 5.34 -11.99
CA MET A 218 -8.46 5.69 -12.19
C MET A 218 -8.22 6.12 -13.63
N SER A 219 -7.40 7.15 -13.86
CA SER A 219 -6.99 7.52 -15.21
C SER A 219 -6.04 6.47 -15.80
N ARG A 220 -6.03 6.30 -17.13
CA ARG A 220 -5.04 5.41 -17.75
C ARG A 220 -3.60 5.89 -17.57
N ALA A 221 -3.38 7.20 -17.50
CA ALA A 221 -2.07 7.77 -17.25
C ALA A 221 -1.53 7.34 -15.87
N ASP A 222 -2.33 7.44 -14.82
CA ASP A 222 -1.98 6.96 -13.47
C ASP A 222 -1.67 5.47 -13.47
N PHE A 223 -2.51 4.67 -14.14
CA PHE A 223 -2.30 3.24 -14.25
C PHE A 223 -1.00 2.89 -14.99
N TYR A 224 -0.67 3.57 -16.09
CA TYR A 224 0.59 3.37 -16.79
C TYR A 224 1.79 3.85 -15.98
N GLY A 225 1.63 4.90 -15.17
CA GLY A 225 2.61 5.30 -14.16
C GLY A 225 2.89 4.19 -13.15
N LEU A 226 1.94 3.30 -12.87
CA LEU A 226 2.15 2.13 -12.00
C LEU A 226 2.68 0.89 -12.76
N TRP A 227 2.12 0.61 -13.94
CA TRP A 227 2.26 -0.68 -14.62
C TRP A 227 3.11 -0.64 -15.89
N GLY A 228 3.07 0.46 -16.65
CA GLY A 228 3.53 0.50 -18.04
C GLY A 228 5.01 0.14 -18.23
N ASN A 229 5.87 0.56 -17.30
CA ASN A 229 7.32 0.32 -17.38
C ASN A 229 7.77 -1.00 -16.75
N THR A 230 6.88 -1.73 -16.08
CA THR A 230 7.22 -2.98 -15.38
C THR A 230 6.49 -4.18 -15.96
N LEU A 231 5.30 -3.98 -16.55
CA LEU A 231 4.42 -5.02 -17.08
C LEU A 231 4.22 -6.19 -16.10
N LEU A 232 4.25 -5.89 -14.80
CA LEU A 232 4.04 -6.88 -13.75
C LEU A 232 2.67 -7.56 -13.94
N PRO A 233 2.52 -8.83 -13.53
CA PRO A 233 1.21 -9.42 -13.37
C PRO A 233 0.32 -8.46 -12.58
N CYS A 234 -0.89 -8.17 -13.06
CA CYS A 234 -1.75 -7.17 -12.46
C CYS A 234 -3.20 -7.63 -12.29
N PHE A 235 -3.84 -7.09 -11.26
CA PHE A 235 -5.22 -7.37 -10.91
C PHE A 235 -5.97 -6.06 -10.71
N LEU A 236 -6.98 -5.79 -11.55
CA LEU A 236 -7.75 -4.55 -11.52
C LEU A 236 -9.16 -4.84 -11.05
N VAL A 237 -9.61 -4.08 -10.06
CA VAL A 237 -10.93 -4.21 -9.46
C VAL A 237 -11.64 -2.87 -9.56
N GLY A 238 -12.89 -2.85 -10.03
CA GLY A 238 -13.63 -1.60 -10.09
C GLY A 238 -15.02 -1.72 -10.70
N ASP A 239 -15.65 -0.57 -10.92
CA ASP A 239 -16.92 -0.47 -11.62
C ASP A 239 -16.68 0.08 -13.03
N PRO A 240 -16.97 -0.67 -14.11
CA PRO A 240 -16.73 -0.24 -15.48
C PRO A 240 -17.62 0.92 -15.92
N ASN A 241 -18.69 1.23 -15.16
CA ASN A 241 -19.57 2.36 -15.42
C ASN A 241 -19.08 3.66 -14.77
N LYS A 242 -18.09 3.59 -13.88
CA LYS A 242 -17.41 4.79 -13.38
C LYS A 242 -16.40 5.28 -14.41
N ASN A 243 -16.13 6.58 -14.37
CA ASN A 243 -15.13 7.23 -15.21
C ASN A 243 -14.07 7.94 -14.34
N PRO A 244 -12.85 8.11 -14.86
CA PRO A 244 -11.86 9.00 -14.29
C PRO A 244 -12.33 10.45 -14.31
N VAL A 245 -11.79 11.27 -13.41
CA VAL A 245 -12.02 12.71 -13.43
C VAL A 245 -11.12 13.34 -14.49
N VAL A 246 -11.73 14.08 -15.43
CA VAL A 246 -11.03 14.82 -16.49
C VAL A 246 -11.35 16.30 -16.35
N LEU A 247 -10.32 17.12 -16.21
CA LEU A 247 -10.44 18.58 -16.15
C LEU A 247 -10.39 19.17 -17.58
N THR A 248 -10.86 20.42 -17.71
CA THR A 248 -10.80 21.23 -18.94
C THR A 248 -11.45 20.58 -20.17
N THR A 249 -12.47 19.73 -19.94
CA THR A 249 -13.17 18.96 -20.98
C THR A 249 -13.82 19.84 -22.05
N ASP A 250 -14.50 20.91 -21.62
CA ASP A 250 -15.28 21.80 -22.50
C ASP A 250 -14.66 23.20 -22.62
N GLU A 251 -13.56 23.45 -21.92
CA GLU A 251 -12.91 24.76 -21.90
C GLU A 251 -12.16 24.98 -23.22
N LYS A 252 -12.29 26.19 -23.78
CA LYS A 252 -11.73 26.58 -25.07
C LYS A 252 -10.86 27.82 -24.95
N ASP A 253 -9.83 27.90 -25.79
CA ASP A 253 -9.06 29.11 -25.99
C ASP A 253 -9.87 30.17 -26.76
N ALA A 254 -9.27 31.36 -26.94
CA ALA A 254 -9.89 32.47 -27.67
C ALA A 254 -10.21 32.15 -29.13
N ASP A 255 -9.54 31.15 -29.71
CA ASP A 255 -9.75 30.67 -31.09
C ASP A 255 -10.79 29.54 -31.16
N GLY A 256 -11.41 29.18 -30.03
CA GLY A 256 -12.43 28.14 -29.94
C GLY A 256 -11.88 26.71 -29.92
N ASN A 257 -10.57 26.52 -29.81
CA ASN A 257 -9.97 25.20 -29.67
C ASN A 257 -10.13 24.71 -28.24
N LEU A 258 -10.51 23.44 -28.08
CA LEU A 258 -10.52 22.80 -26.76
C LEU A 258 -9.12 22.76 -26.17
N TYR A 259 -8.98 23.16 -24.89
CA TYR A 259 -7.74 23.02 -24.14
C TYR A 259 -7.36 21.55 -23.98
N ASN A 260 -8.32 20.67 -23.71
CA ASN A 260 -8.10 19.24 -23.61
C ASN A 260 -8.76 18.47 -24.77
N ARG A 261 -8.06 18.43 -25.91
CA ARG A 261 -8.51 17.69 -27.10
C ARG A 261 -8.63 16.17 -26.88
N PHE A 262 -8.02 15.65 -25.81
CA PHE A 262 -8.04 14.23 -25.46
C PHE A 262 -9.01 13.92 -24.31
N ALA A 263 -9.91 14.83 -23.93
CA ALA A 263 -10.76 14.64 -22.77
C ALA A 263 -11.63 13.37 -22.84
N ALA A 264 -12.17 13.05 -24.02
CA ALA A 264 -12.94 11.83 -24.25
C ALA A 264 -12.09 10.55 -24.04
N ASP A 265 -10.83 10.57 -24.47
CA ASP A 265 -9.88 9.46 -24.29
C ASP A 265 -9.40 9.36 -22.83
N GLY A 266 -9.20 10.50 -22.17
CA GLY A 266 -8.88 10.59 -20.74
C GLY A 266 -9.98 10.06 -19.82
N ALA A 267 -11.23 10.08 -20.28
CA ALA A 267 -12.38 9.52 -19.56
C ALA A 267 -12.49 7.98 -19.66
N VAL A 268 -11.62 7.33 -20.45
CA VAL A 268 -11.56 5.87 -20.51
C VAL A 268 -10.62 5.35 -19.43
N SER A 269 -11.19 4.66 -18.44
CA SER A 269 -10.43 4.00 -17.37
C SER A 269 -9.62 2.80 -17.87
N PRO A 270 -8.53 2.40 -17.18
CA PRO A 270 -7.75 1.21 -17.54
C PRO A 270 -8.60 -0.06 -17.50
N LEU A 271 -9.55 -0.14 -16.56
CA LEU A 271 -10.50 -1.24 -16.47
C LEU A 271 -11.32 -1.37 -17.75
N LYS A 272 -11.97 -0.27 -18.19
CA LYS A 272 -12.80 -0.27 -19.40
C LYS A 272 -11.97 -0.54 -20.66
N PHE A 273 -10.76 0.03 -20.74
CA PHE A 273 -9.85 -0.20 -21.85
C PHE A 273 -9.45 -1.68 -21.98
N LEU A 274 -8.99 -2.31 -20.90
CA LEU A 274 -8.58 -3.71 -20.90
C LEU A 274 -9.76 -4.67 -21.14
N MET A 275 -10.96 -4.32 -20.70
CA MET A 275 -12.17 -5.05 -21.06
C MET A 275 -12.44 -4.99 -22.58
N ALA A 276 -12.29 -3.81 -23.18
CA ALA A 276 -12.52 -3.59 -24.60
C ALA A 276 -11.50 -4.33 -25.49
N THR A 277 -10.30 -4.64 -24.98
CA THR A 277 -9.32 -5.47 -25.71
C THR A 277 -9.61 -6.97 -25.64
N GLY A 278 -10.70 -7.39 -24.98
CA GLY A 278 -11.14 -8.78 -24.92
C GLY A 278 -10.55 -9.59 -23.76
N ILE A 279 -9.97 -8.93 -22.76
CA ILE A 279 -9.50 -9.62 -21.54
C ILE A 279 -10.72 -10.13 -20.76
N PRO A 280 -10.77 -11.42 -20.39
CA PRO A 280 -11.87 -11.98 -19.60
C PRO A 280 -12.03 -11.27 -18.26
N VAL A 281 -13.28 -11.16 -17.81
CA VAL A 281 -13.64 -10.43 -16.60
C VAL A 281 -14.46 -11.31 -15.67
N PHE A 282 -14.13 -11.28 -14.39
CA PHE A 282 -14.97 -11.84 -13.35
C PHE A 282 -15.98 -10.79 -12.87
N ARG A 283 -17.29 -11.07 -13.00
CA ARG A 283 -18.36 -10.15 -12.63
C ARG A 283 -18.99 -10.55 -11.29
N LEU A 284 -19.06 -9.60 -10.37
CA LEU A 284 -19.83 -9.69 -9.14
C LEU A 284 -21.24 -9.16 -9.39
N GLU A 285 -22.25 -10.02 -9.26
CA GLU A 285 -23.65 -9.69 -9.61
C GLU A 285 -24.47 -9.18 -8.41
N ASP A 286 -24.16 -9.60 -7.18
CA ASP A 286 -24.96 -9.27 -5.99
C ASP A 286 -24.45 -8.02 -5.25
N SER A 287 -25.33 -7.06 -4.96
CA SER A 287 -25.07 -6.02 -3.97
C SER A 287 -25.29 -6.60 -2.56
N THR A 288 -24.24 -6.72 -1.75
CA THR A 288 -24.36 -7.17 -0.35
C THR A 288 -24.82 -6.06 0.60
N ARG A 289 -25.26 -4.90 0.09
CA ARG A 289 -25.98 -3.89 0.89
C ARG A 289 -27.44 -4.30 0.97
N ARG A 290 -27.80 -5.03 2.03
CA ARG A 290 -29.15 -4.99 2.59
C ARG A 290 -29.18 -3.97 3.71
#